data_AF-A0A1S4EG90-F1
#
_entry.id   AF-A0A1S4EG90-F1
#
_cell.length_a   1.000
_cell.length_b   1.000
_cell.length_c   1.000
_cell.angle_alpha   90.00
_cell.angle_beta   90.00
_cell.angle_gamma   90.00
#
_symmetry.space_group_name_H-M   'P 1'
#
loop_
_entity.id
_entity.type
_entity.pdbx_description
1 polymer ?
#
loop_
_entity_poly.entity_id
_entity_poly.type
_entity_poly.pdbx_seq_one_letter_code
_entity_poly.pdbx_strand_id
1 'polypeptide(L)'
;MISLHTIDGAKVDLKYVIKATSLCFSETAIYTQEVLALVLQNLIEVNPLPTLFMRTVIQSLSHFPRLIGFIMNILQRLILKQVWEQKTVWEGFIKCCQRTVPNSYQVILQLPPKQLADLFSKCPELKNPLLDHVLSFTENQRSHIPQGVMDVLYGDVNPIYETLHIKSEPKSPPDLSIDMKETQQVM
;
A
#
# COMPACT_ATOMS: atom_id res chain seq x y z
N MET A 1 15.98 2.95 26.15
CA MET A 1 15.26 2.22 25.08
C MET A 1 15.97 2.25 23.71
N ILE A 2 16.50 3.37 23.24
CA ILE A 2 17.19 3.45 21.92
C ILE A 2 18.33 2.43 21.81
N SER A 3 19.26 2.42 22.78
CA SER A 3 20.42 1.53 22.77
C SER A 3 20.04 0.04 22.73
N LEU A 4 18.89 -0.35 23.30
CA LEU A 4 18.41 -1.74 23.24
C LEU A 4 18.16 -2.19 21.80
N HIS A 5 17.68 -1.28 20.94
CA HIS A 5 17.35 -1.58 19.55
C HIS A 5 18.57 -1.61 18.63
N THR A 6 19.72 -1.12 19.11
CA THR A 6 20.99 -1.10 18.36
C THR A 6 22.00 -2.11 18.88
N ILE A 7 21.58 -3.02 19.77
CA ILE A 7 22.42 -4.12 20.23
C ILE A 7 22.65 -5.07 19.04
N ASP A 8 23.90 -5.48 18.86
CA ASP A 8 24.28 -6.49 17.88
C ASP A 8 23.58 -7.82 18.16
N GLY A 9 22.75 -8.27 17.22
CA GLY A 9 21.98 -9.52 17.31
C GLY A 9 22.85 -10.78 17.37
N ALA A 10 24.13 -10.71 16.98
CA ALA A 10 25.07 -11.81 17.17
C ALA A 10 25.48 -11.97 18.65
N LYS A 11 25.36 -10.90 19.46
CA LYS A 11 25.78 -10.88 20.86
C LYS A 11 24.64 -11.19 21.82
N VAL A 12 23.41 -10.84 21.45
CA VAL A 12 22.24 -10.99 22.32
C VAL A 12 21.04 -11.49 21.52
N ASP A 13 20.41 -12.55 22.02
CA ASP A 13 19.15 -13.06 21.48
C ASP A 13 18.03 -12.00 21.60
N LEU A 14 17.32 -11.76 20.50
CA LEU A 14 16.23 -10.80 20.39
C LEU A 14 15.17 -10.96 21.50
N LYS A 15 14.95 -12.17 22.03
CA LYS A 15 13.99 -12.39 23.13
C LYS A 15 14.32 -11.57 24.38
N TYR A 16 15.60 -11.36 24.67
CA TYR A 16 16.04 -10.56 25.82
C TYR A 16 15.88 -9.07 25.55
N VAL A 17 16.17 -8.63 24.33
CA VAL A 17 15.93 -7.23 23.91
C VAL A 17 14.44 -6.89 23.97
N ILE A 18 13.58 -7.82 23.54
CA ILE A 18 12.12 -7.71 23.66
C ILE A 18 11.70 -7.57 25.12
N LYS A 19 12.22 -8.44 26.01
CA LYS A 19 11.89 -8.39 27.44
C LYS A 19 12.34 -7.08 28.09
N ALA A 20 13.56 -6.63 27.82
CA ALA A 20 14.09 -5.37 28.33
C ALA A 20 13.29 -4.16 27.84
N THR A 21 12.90 -4.17 26.55
CA THR A 21 12.03 -3.13 25.98
C THR A 21 10.66 -3.11 26.66
N SER A 22 10.07 -4.28 26.95
CA SER A 22 8.80 -4.39 27.68
C SER A 22 8.89 -3.80 29.10
N LEU A 23 10.03 -3.99 29.79
CA LEU A 23 10.25 -3.39 31.11
C LEU A 23 10.30 -1.86 31.00
N CYS A 24 10.95 -1.31 29.95
CA CYS A 24 10.92 0.13 29.71
C CYS A 24 9.48 0.66 29.53
N PHE A 25 8.63 -0.03 28.78
CA PHE A 25 7.21 0.36 28.64
C PHE A 25 6.41 0.30 29.95
N SER A 26 6.86 -0.48 30.94
CA SER A 26 6.21 -0.57 32.25
C SER A 26 6.53 0.64 33.14
N GLU A 27 7.63 1.35 32.85
CA GLU A 27 8.07 2.55 33.57
C GLU A 27 7.39 3.82 33.01
N THR A 28 6.07 3.94 33.18
CA THR A 28 5.25 5.01 32.56
C THR A 28 5.60 6.42 33.03
N ALA A 29 6.26 6.55 34.19
CA ALA A 29 6.78 7.83 34.68
C ALA A 29 8.01 8.32 33.88
N ILE A 30 8.75 7.40 33.26
CA ILE A 30 9.97 7.69 32.48
C ILE A 30 9.65 7.70 30.99
N TYR A 31 8.94 6.68 30.52
CA TYR A 31 8.59 6.50 29.11
C TYR A 31 7.21 7.09 28.82
N THR A 32 7.13 8.42 28.92
CA THR A 32 5.94 9.19 28.55
C THR A 32 5.70 9.16 27.04
N GLN A 33 4.55 9.70 26.62
CA GLN A 33 4.20 9.86 25.22
C GLN A 33 5.28 10.62 24.42
N GLU A 34 5.80 11.72 24.98
CA GLU A 34 6.81 12.59 24.37
C GLU A 34 8.15 11.87 24.25
N VAL A 35 8.56 11.17 25.31
CA VAL A 35 9.81 10.39 25.33
C VAL A 35 9.75 9.29 24.27
N LEU A 36 8.63 8.56 24.18
CA LEU A 36 8.47 7.52 23.16
C LEU A 36 8.42 8.08 21.75
N ALA A 37 7.81 9.25 21.53
CA ALA A 37 7.86 9.92 20.23
C ALA A 37 9.30 10.23 19.82
N LEU A 38 10.12 10.76 20.74
CA LEU A 38 11.55 11.00 20.50
C LEU A 38 12.33 9.70 20.24
N VAL A 39 12.05 8.64 20.99
CA VAL A 39 12.67 7.32 20.76
C VAL A 39 12.34 6.81 19.36
N LEU A 40 11.07 6.84 18.95
CA LEU A 40 10.65 6.39 17.62
C LEU A 40 11.25 7.25 16.50
N GLN A 41 11.33 8.56 16.71
CA GLN A 41 11.94 9.49 15.76
C GLN A 41 13.45 9.25 15.62
N ASN A 42 14.16 8.89 16.69
CA ASN A 42 15.57 8.51 16.61
C ASN A 42 15.75 7.17 15.90
N LEU A 43 14.93 6.16 16.24
CA LEU A 43 15.09 4.82 15.71
C LEU A 43 14.83 4.72 14.20
N ILE A 44 13.93 5.52 13.64
CA ILE A 44 13.69 5.53 12.19
C ILE A 44 14.88 6.07 11.38
N GLU A 45 15.74 6.90 11.99
CA GLU A 45 16.96 7.40 11.33
C GLU A 45 18.11 6.37 11.32
N VAL A 46 18.04 5.32 12.14
CA VAL A 46 19.09 4.29 12.20
C VAL A 46 19.10 3.48 10.90
N ASN A 47 20.30 3.24 10.37
CA ASN A 47 20.54 2.43 9.16
C ASN A 47 21.57 1.31 9.45
N PRO A 48 21.22 0.02 9.25
CA PRO A 48 19.91 -0.48 8.82
C PRO A 48 18.83 -0.25 9.87
N LEU A 49 17.56 -0.15 9.44
CA LEU A 49 16.42 0.04 10.35
C LEU A 49 16.39 -1.09 11.40
N PRO A 50 16.25 -0.80 12.71
CA PRO A 50 16.24 -1.82 13.74
C PRO A 50 15.11 -2.83 13.57
N THR A 51 15.41 -4.12 13.65
CA THR A 51 14.44 -5.21 13.42
C THR A 51 13.21 -5.13 14.33
N LEU A 52 13.37 -4.63 15.57
CA LEU A 52 12.29 -4.49 16.55
C LEU A 52 11.51 -3.17 16.46
N PHE A 53 11.84 -2.29 15.51
CA PHE A 53 11.24 -0.96 15.40
C PHE A 53 9.71 -1.00 15.36
N MET A 54 9.12 -1.82 14.49
CA MET A 54 7.66 -1.90 14.37
C MET A 54 6.99 -2.46 15.62
N ARG A 55 7.67 -3.33 16.37
CA ARG A 55 7.16 -3.83 17.65
C ARG A 55 7.04 -2.68 18.65
N THR A 56 8.01 -1.78 18.65
CA THR A 56 8.01 -0.59 19.52
C THR A 56 6.97 0.44 19.06
N VAL A 57 6.81 0.66 17.75
CA VAL A 57 5.72 1.48 17.20
C VAL A 57 4.34 1.00 17.66
N ILE A 58 4.06 -0.30 17.50
CA ILE A 58 2.75 -0.89 17.86
C ILE A 58 2.52 -0.81 19.39
N GLN A 59 3.55 -1.07 20.20
CA GLN A 59 3.45 -0.94 21.66
C GLN A 59 3.21 0.52 22.08
N SER A 60 3.99 1.47 21.55
CA SER A 60 3.79 2.90 21.83
C SER A 60 2.38 3.37 21.50
N LEU A 61 1.82 2.93 20.38
CA LEU A 61 0.45 3.27 20.00
C LEU A 61 -0.59 2.64 20.94
N SER A 62 -0.35 1.41 21.40
CA SER A 62 -1.24 0.72 22.34
C SER A 62 -1.27 1.41 23.72
N HIS A 63 -0.14 1.93 24.18
CA HIS A 63 -0.05 2.68 25.44
C HIS A 63 -0.54 4.13 25.30
N PHE A 64 -0.26 4.76 24.17
CA PHE A 64 -0.56 6.18 23.93
C PHE A 64 -1.28 6.38 22.59
N PRO A 65 -2.61 6.14 22.53
CA PRO A 65 -3.40 6.25 21.30
C PRO A 65 -3.34 7.63 20.63
N ARG A 66 -3.05 8.68 21.40
CA ARG A 66 -2.87 10.07 20.88
C ARG A 66 -1.69 10.19 19.92
N LEU A 67 -0.78 9.22 19.88
CA LEU A 67 0.32 9.19 18.91
C LEU A 67 -0.11 8.82 17.50
N ILE A 68 -1.38 8.46 17.25
CA ILE A 68 -1.82 7.92 15.96
C ILE A 68 -1.39 8.75 14.75
N GLY A 69 -1.55 10.09 14.79
CA GLY A 69 -1.11 10.98 13.71
C GLY A 69 0.40 10.98 13.50
N PHE A 70 1.18 11.00 14.58
CA PHE A 70 2.63 10.86 14.54
C PHE A 70 3.05 9.49 13.95
N ILE A 71 2.37 8.41 14.33
CA ILE A 71 2.63 7.08 13.78
C ILE A 71 2.30 7.03 12.29
N MET A 72 1.23 7.66 11.81
CA MET A 72 0.94 7.70 10.37
C MET A 72 2.09 8.35 9.59
N ASN A 73 2.66 9.44 10.10
CA ASN A 73 3.85 10.07 9.49
C ASN A 73 5.06 9.15 9.51
N ILE A 74 5.28 8.41 10.60
CA ILE A 74 6.33 7.38 10.67
C ILE A 74 6.11 6.32 9.58
N LEU A 75 4.89 5.77 9.45
CA LEU A 75 4.58 4.75 8.45
C LEU A 75 4.82 5.27 7.03
N GLN A 76 4.41 6.51 6.69
CA GLN A 76 4.70 7.10 5.39
C GLN A 76 6.21 7.15 5.10
N ARG A 77 7.03 7.53 6.08
CA ARG A 77 8.50 7.53 5.94
C ARG A 77 9.08 6.13 5.76
N LEU A 78 8.47 5.10 6.35
CA LEU A 78 8.88 3.71 6.15
C LEU A 78 8.65 3.22 4.72
N ILE A 79 7.63 3.73 4.02
CA ILE A 79 7.42 3.41 2.59
C ILE A 79 8.63 3.89 1.78
N LEU A 80 9.11 5.10 2.02
CA LEU A 80 10.29 5.66 1.35
C LEU A 80 11.58 4.85 1.64
N LYS A 81 11.65 4.24 2.83
CA LYS A 81 12.75 3.35 3.24
C LYS A 81 12.58 1.90 2.76
N GLN A 82 11.55 1.61 1.96
CA GLN A 82 11.31 0.30 1.37
C GLN A 82 11.32 -0.85 2.39
N VAL A 83 10.62 -0.66 3.52
CA VAL A 83 10.63 -1.65 4.63
C VAL A 83 10.18 -3.06 4.23
N TRP A 84 9.53 -3.23 3.07
CA TRP A 84 9.20 -4.53 2.49
C TRP A 84 10.42 -5.41 2.18
N GLU A 85 11.62 -4.85 2.05
CA GLU A 85 12.85 -5.64 1.92
C GLU A 85 13.22 -6.41 3.19
N GLN A 86 12.73 -5.96 4.35
CA GLN A 86 12.95 -6.60 5.64
C GLN A 86 11.65 -7.26 6.13
N LYS A 87 11.52 -8.58 5.91
CA LYS A 87 10.30 -9.36 6.21
C LYS A 87 9.70 -9.05 7.59
N THR A 88 10.51 -9.06 8.66
CA THR A 88 10.03 -8.83 10.04
C THR A 88 9.46 -7.43 10.23
N VAL A 89 10.11 -6.41 9.66
CA VAL A 89 9.64 -5.02 9.73
C VAL A 89 8.37 -4.87 8.90
N TRP A 90 8.34 -5.45 7.70
CA TRP A 90 7.18 -5.40 6.81
C TRP A 90 5.92 -6.03 7.42
N GLU A 91 6.05 -7.19 8.07
CA GLU A 91 4.95 -7.80 8.79
C GLU A 91 4.43 -6.89 9.92
N GLY A 92 5.33 -6.20 10.61
CA GLY A 92 4.98 -5.20 11.61
C GLY A 92 4.26 -3.99 11.00
N PHE A 93 4.71 -3.50 9.85
CA PHE A 93 4.07 -2.42 9.09
C PHE A 93 2.62 -2.77 8.76
N ILE A 94 2.38 -3.93 8.14
CA ILE A 94 1.03 -4.39 7.77
C ILE A 94 0.13 -4.48 9.00
N LYS A 95 0.61 -5.11 10.09
CA LYS A 95 -0.14 -5.21 11.36
C LYS A 95 -0.48 -3.85 11.94
N CYS A 96 0.42 -2.88 11.84
CA CYS A 96 0.16 -1.53 12.31
C CYS A 96 -0.92 -0.86 11.45
N CYS A 97 -0.83 -0.94 10.12
CA CYS A 97 -1.84 -0.41 9.21
C CYS A 97 -3.23 -1.02 9.47
N GLN A 98 -3.31 -2.34 9.64
CA GLN A 98 -4.56 -3.05 9.92
C GLN A 98 -5.23 -2.56 11.22
N ARG A 99 -4.44 -2.34 12.29
CA ARG A 99 -4.95 -1.90 13.60
C ARG A 99 -5.38 -0.44 13.65
N THR A 100 -4.95 0.38 12.70
CA THR A 100 -5.19 1.83 12.72
C THR A 100 -6.16 2.31 11.67
N VAL A 101 -6.80 1.39 10.94
CA VAL A 101 -7.94 1.69 10.07
C VAL A 101 -8.98 2.54 10.83
N PRO A 102 -9.51 3.62 10.25
CA PRO A 102 -9.31 4.09 8.87
C PRO A 102 -8.09 5.02 8.66
N ASN A 103 -7.39 5.43 9.72
CA ASN A 103 -6.28 6.39 9.65
C ASN A 103 -5.15 5.94 8.71
N SER A 104 -4.94 4.63 8.59
CA SER A 104 -3.92 4.04 7.73
C SER A 104 -4.26 4.04 6.23
N TYR A 105 -5.49 4.33 5.82
CA TYR A 105 -5.89 4.25 4.40
C TYR A 105 -5.01 5.11 3.49
N GLN A 106 -4.76 6.36 3.88
CA GLN A 106 -3.88 7.25 3.10
C GLN A 106 -2.44 6.75 3.03
N VAL A 107 -1.97 6.02 4.04
CA VAL A 107 -0.64 5.38 4.03
C VAL A 107 -0.64 4.18 3.09
N ILE A 108 -1.67 3.34 3.14
CA ILE A 108 -1.80 2.15 2.30
C ILE A 108 -1.86 2.53 0.81
N LEU A 109 -2.58 3.60 0.47
CA LEU A 109 -2.68 4.11 -0.92
C LEU A 109 -1.36 4.64 -1.49
N GLN A 110 -0.36 4.92 -0.64
CA GLN A 110 0.98 5.35 -1.07
C GLN A 110 1.91 4.15 -1.38
N LEU A 111 1.48 2.91 -1.10
CA LEU A 111 2.29 1.74 -1.41
C LEU A 111 2.38 1.53 -2.92
N PRO A 112 3.53 1.08 -3.45
CA PRO A 112 3.59 0.65 -4.83
C PRO A 112 2.68 -0.57 -5.09
N PRO A 113 2.21 -0.80 -6.34
CA PRO A 113 1.19 -1.81 -6.64
C PRO A 113 1.55 -3.22 -6.16
N LYS A 114 2.82 -3.63 -6.29
CA LYS A 114 3.29 -4.95 -5.85
C LYS A 114 3.16 -5.14 -4.33
N GLN A 115 3.52 -4.12 -3.55
CA GLN A 115 3.46 -4.16 -2.09
C GLN A 115 2.02 -4.04 -1.59
N LEU A 116 1.18 -3.28 -2.29
CA LEU A 116 -0.25 -3.23 -2.00
C LEU A 116 -0.91 -4.60 -2.22
N ALA A 117 -0.57 -5.29 -3.31
CA ALA A 117 -1.05 -6.65 -3.57
C ALA A 117 -0.58 -7.64 -2.49
N ASP A 118 0.69 -7.57 -2.07
CA ASP A 118 1.20 -8.40 -0.96
C ASP A 118 0.48 -8.09 0.37
N LEU A 119 0.19 -6.81 0.66
CA LEU A 119 -0.61 -6.42 1.82
C LEU A 119 -2.01 -7.06 1.79
N PHE A 120 -2.71 -7.00 0.65
CA PHE A 120 -4.02 -7.65 0.52
C PHE A 120 -3.95 -9.17 0.55
N SER A 121 -2.85 -9.78 0.11
CA SER A 121 -2.67 -11.24 0.24
C SER A 121 -2.59 -11.68 1.71
N LYS A 122 -2.07 -10.81 2.59
CA LYS A 122 -1.89 -11.08 4.02
C LYS A 122 -3.09 -10.63 4.87
N CYS A 123 -3.75 -9.55 4.46
CA CYS A 123 -4.92 -8.95 5.12
C CYS A 123 -6.02 -8.66 4.07
N PRO A 124 -6.68 -9.70 3.52
CA PRO A 124 -7.70 -9.53 2.48
C PRO A 124 -8.88 -8.69 2.93
N GLU A 125 -9.19 -8.68 4.23
CA GLU A 125 -10.25 -7.88 4.83
C GLU A 125 -10.05 -6.36 4.70
N LEU A 126 -8.84 -5.89 4.40
CA LEU A 126 -8.57 -4.47 4.18
C LEU A 126 -8.96 -3.98 2.79
N LYS A 127 -9.15 -4.88 1.82
CA LYS A 127 -9.35 -4.51 0.41
C LYS A 127 -10.68 -3.78 0.19
N ASN A 128 -11.79 -4.42 0.56
CA ASN A 128 -13.13 -3.84 0.32
C ASN A 128 -13.33 -2.52 1.08
N PRO A 129 -13.00 -2.41 2.38
CA PRO A 129 -13.16 -1.15 3.10
C PRO A 129 -12.29 -0.01 2.54
N LEU A 130 -11.10 -0.33 2.00
CA LEU A 130 -10.25 0.66 1.35
C LEU A 130 -10.82 1.08 -0.02
N LEU A 131 -11.37 0.14 -0.78
CA LEU A 131 -12.06 0.44 -2.05
C LEU A 131 -13.28 1.34 -1.81
N ASP A 132 -14.13 1.01 -0.84
CA ASP A 132 -15.29 1.83 -0.47
C ASP A 132 -14.87 3.26 -0.08
N HIS A 133 -13.76 3.38 0.66
CA HIS A 133 -13.19 4.68 1.01
C HIS A 133 -12.76 5.47 -0.23
N VAL A 134 -12.07 4.84 -1.18
CA VAL A 134 -11.66 5.49 -2.45
C VAL A 134 -12.87 5.86 -3.31
N LEU A 135 -13.91 5.02 -3.34
CA LEU A 135 -15.14 5.33 -4.08
C LEU A 135 -15.91 6.51 -3.50
N SER A 136 -15.74 6.79 -2.20
CA SER A 136 -16.31 7.99 -1.55
C SER A 136 -15.58 9.30 -1.91
N PHE A 137 -14.43 9.23 -2.57
CA PHE A 137 -13.66 10.41 -2.94
C PHE A 137 -14.30 11.21 -4.08
N THR A 138 -14.05 12.51 -4.06
CA THR A 138 -14.33 13.40 -5.19
C THR A 138 -13.48 13.01 -6.41
N GLU A 139 -13.91 13.41 -7.60
CA GLU A 139 -13.16 13.15 -8.85
C GLU A 139 -11.72 13.68 -8.80
N ASN A 140 -11.52 14.88 -8.25
CA ASN A 140 -10.20 15.46 -8.05
C ASN A 140 -9.33 14.66 -7.07
N GLN A 141 -9.90 14.06 -6.02
CA GLN A 141 -9.12 13.22 -5.11
C GLN A 141 -8.72 11.89 -5.76
N ARG A 142 -9.62 11.29 -6.55
CA ARG A 142 -9.35 10.04 -7.27
C ARG A 142 -8.26 10.18 -8.33
N SER A 143 -8.16 11.34 -8.98
CA SER A 143 -7.11 11.59 -9.99
C SER A 143 -5.69 11.58 -9.44
N HIS A 144 -5.51 11.74 -8.12
CA HIS A 144 -4.20 11.66 -7.46
C HIS A 144 -3.78 10.23 -7.10
N ILE A 145 -4.68 9.24 -7.27
CA ILE A 145 -4.36 7.83 -7.01
C ILE A 145 -3.74 7.23 -8.28
N PRO A 146 -2.52 6.64 -8.19
CA PRO A 146 -1.89 6.01 -9.34
C PRO A 146 -2.75 4.89 -9.94
N GLN A 147 -2.80 4.80 -11.27
CA GLN A 147 -3.61 3.78 -11.96
C GLN A 147 -3.28 2.35 -11.49
N GLY A 148 -2.00 2.00 -11.35
CA GLY A 148 -1.61 0.66 -10.88
C GLY A 148 -2.08 0.34 -9.46
N VAL A 149 -2.32 1.35 -8.60
CA VAL A 149 -2.93 1.14 -7.28
C VAL A 149 -4.43 0.87 -7.43
N MET A 150 -5.11 1.59 -8.32
CA MET A 150 -6.52 1.36 -8.64
C MET A 150 -6.75 -0.04 -9.24
N ASP A 151 -5.87 -0.49 -10.14
CA ASP A 151 -5.96 -1.83 -10.74
C ASP A 151 -5.90 -2.93 -9.68
N VAL A 152 -5.01 -2.80 -8.68
CA VAL A 152 -4.92 -3.75 -7.56
C VAL A 152 -6.17 -3.69 -6.66
N LEU A 153 -6.74 -2.51 -6.45
CA LEU A 153 -7.95 -2.29 -5.65
C LEU A 153 -9.20 -2.89 -6.30
N TYR A 154 -9.39 -2.70 -7.59
CA TYR A 154 -10.46 -3.39 -8.32
C TYR A 154 -10.18 -4.89 -8.46
N GLY A 155 -8.91 -5.31 -8.33
CA GLY A 155 -8.44 -6.64 -8.70
C GLY A 155 -8.36 -6.75 -10.22
N ASP A 156 -7.87 -7.87 -10.74
CA ASP A 156 -8.11 -8.25 -12.14
C ASP A 156 -9.63 -8.38 -12.36
N VAL A 157 -10.32 -7.26 -12.48
CA VAL A 157 -11.45 -7.15 -13.37
C VAL A 157 -10.78 -7.34 -14.71
N ASN A 158 -10.75 -8.59 -15.22
CA ASN A 158 -10.90 -8.77 -16.65
C ASN A 158 -11.99 -7.79 -17.00
N PRO A 159 -11.71 -6.70 -17.74
CA PRO A 159 -12.80 -5.91 -18.25
C PRO A 159 -13.57 -6.97 -19.03
N ILE A 160 -14.78 -7.28 -18.58
CA ILE A 160 -15.77 -7.79 -19.49
C ILE A 160 -15.93 -6.58 -20.41
N TYR A 161 -15.04 -6.47 -21.40
CA TYR A 161 -15.40 -5.97 -22.69
C TYR A 161 -16.50 -6.94 -23.11
N GLU A 162 -17.70 -6.69 -22.60
CA GLU A 162 -18.92 -7.12 -23.22
C GLU A 162 -18.70 -6.61 -24.62
N THR A 163 -18.43 -7.57 -25.51
CA THR A 163 -18.00 -7.26 -26.85
C THR A 163 -19.18 -6.53 -27.41
N LEU A 164 -19.12 -5.20 -27.41
CA LEU A 164 -20.06 -4.39 -28.14
C LEU A 164 -19.89 -4.92 -29.55
N HIS A 165 -20.85 -5.73 -29.98
CA HIS A 165 -20.96 -6.16 -31.35
C HIS A 165 -21.17 -4.86 -32.12
N ILE A 166 -20.06 -4.23 -32.50
CA ILE A 166 -20.02 -3.23 -33.55
C ILE A 166 -20.58 -3.99 -34.73
N LYS A 167 -21.83 -3.71 -35.07
CA LYS A 167 -22.42 -4.15 -36.33
C LYS A 167 -21.41 -3.72 -37.39
N SER A 168 -20.79 -4.70 -38.04
CA SER A 168 -19.88 -4.47 -39.16
C SER A 168 -20.54 -3.49 -40.11
N GLU A 169 -19.85 -2.39 -40.41
CA GLU A 169 -20.28 -1.46 -41.45
C GLU A 169 -20.58 -2.25 -42.73
N PRO A 170 -21.70 -1.95 -43.42
CA PRO A 170 -21.99 -2.59 -44.69
C PRO A 170 -20.85 -2.23 -45.67
N LYS A 171 -20.15 -3.25 -46.16
CA LYS A 171 -19.13 -3.10 -47.20
C LYS A 171 -19.75 -2.39 -48.41
N SER A 172 -19.08 -1.36 -48.89
CA SER A 172 -19.41 -0.69 -50.15
C SER A 172 -19.50 -1.73 -51.29
N PRO A 173 -20.46 -1.60 -52.22
CA PRO A 173 -20.58 -2.52 -53.35
C PRO A 173 -19.31 -2.49 -54.21
N PRO A 174 -18.84 -3.65 -54.71
CA PRO A 174 -17.76 -3.68 -55.67
C PRO A 174 -18.23 -3.19 -57.04
N ASP A 175 -17.50 -2.18 -57.54
CA ASP A 175 -17.24 -1.82 -58.94
C ASP A 175 -18.39 -1.87 -59.95
N LEU A 176 -18.86 -0.69 -60.36
CA LEU A 176 -19.67 -0.49 -61.56
C LEU A 176 -18.77 -0.64 -62.79
N SER A 177 -18.60 -1.86 -63.30
CA SER A 177 -18.05 -2.07 -64.64
C SER A 177 -19.07 -1.56 -65.68
N ILE A 178 -18.75 -0.44 -66.31
CA ILE A 178 -19.48 0.07 -67.47
C ILE A 178 -19.24 -0.88 -68.64
N ASP A 179 -20.28 -1.59 -69.05
CA ASP A 179 -20.26 -2.55 -70.15
C ASP A 179 -20.24 -1.79 -71.50
N MET A 180 -19.08 -1.79 -72.16
CA MET A 180 -18.88 -1.14 -73.45
C MET A 180 -19.34 -2.09 -74.57
N LYS A 181 -20.58 -1.97 -75.02
CA LYS A 181 -21.06 -2.69 -76.21
C LYS A 181 -20.62 -1.96 -77.48
N GLU A 182 -19.55 -2.45 -78.10
CA GLU A 182 -19.26 -2.24 -79.52
C GLU A 182 -20.46 -2.73 -80.35
N THR A 183 -21.05 -1.82 -81.12
CA THR A 183 -22.09 -2.15 -82.09
C THR A 183 -21.39 -2.54 -83.39
N GLN A 184 -21.24 -3.84 -83.62
CA GLN A 184 -20.85 -4.37 -84.92
C GLN A 184 -22.12 -4.68 -85.71
N GLN A 185 -22.44 -3.80 -86.65
CA GLN A 185 -23.57 -3.93 -87.56
C GLN A 185 -23.09 -4.66 -88.82
N VAL A 186 -23.63 -5.85 -89.08
CA VAL A 186 -23.49 -6.57 -90.35
C VAL A 186 -24.84 -6.50 -91.06
N MET A 187 -24.97 -5.60 -92.04
CA MET A 187 -25.33 -5.85 -93.44
C MET A 187 -25.54 -4.51 -94.18
#